data_AF-A0A1Z8N046-F1
#
_entry.id   AF-A0A1Z8N046-F1
#
_cell.length_a   1.000
_cell.length_b   1.000
_cell.length_c   1.000
_cell.angle_alpha   90.00
_cell.angle_beta   90.00
_cell.angle_gamma   90.00
#
_symmetry.space_group_name_H-M   'P 1'
#
loop_
_entity.id
_entity.type
_entity.pdbx_description
1 polymer ?
#
loop_
_entity_poly.entity_id
_entity_poly.type
_entity_poly.pdbx_seq_one_letter_code
_entity_poly.pdbx_strand_id
1 'polypeptide(L)'
;MSDSIELKTSELELVRKILADTIPNLEVWAFGSRVHRRKLKEFSDLDLVVFKAGDLILDLEVLRENLADSDLPFTVDVSSWAQLPDWLQQEILQEHVILQASK
;
A
#
# COMPACT_ATOMS: atom_id res chain seq x y z
N MET A 1 -6.87 7.43 17.26
CA MET A 1 -6.78 6.15 16.53
C MET A 1 -5.38 6.17 15.95
N SER A 2 -4.51 5.28 16.42
CA SER A 2 -3.09 5.45 16.18
C SER A 2 -2.76 5.03 14.75
N ASP A 3 -2.66 6.02 13.86
CA ASP A 3 -2.17 5.97 12.46
C ASP A 3 -0.70 5.55 12.39
N SER A 4 -0.35 4.44 13.05
CA SER A 4 1.04 4.05 13.25
C SER A 4 1.36 2.84 12.40
N ILE A 5 1.79 3.12 11.18
CA ILE A 5 2.44 2.14 10.31
C ILE A 5 3.92 2.00 10.68
N GLU A 6 4.45 0.78 10.64
CA GLU A 6 5.85 0.49 10.92
C GLU A 6 6.71 0.75 9.67
N LEU A 7 7.06 2.02 9.50
CA LEU A 7 7.97 2.54 8.47
C LEU A 7 8.81 3.67 9.07
N LYS A 8 10.06 3.80 8.61
CA LYS A 8 10.82 5.04 8.87
C LYS A 8 10.15 6.21 8.15
N THR A 9 10.32 7.42 8.67
CA THR A 9 9.78 8.64 8.04
C THR A 9 10.19 8.76 6.58
N SER A 10 11.47 8.50 6.25
CA SER A 10 11.97 8.53 4.88
C SER A 10 11.35 7.47 3.97
N GLU A 11 11.07 6.28 4.50
CA GLU A 11 10.42 5.19 3.76
C GLU A 11 8.96 5.57 3.46
N LEU A 12 8.24 6.11 4.45
CA LEU A 12 6.86 6.59 4.27
C LEU A 12 6.77 7.75 3.28
N GLU A 13 7.69 8.71 3.34
CA GLU A 13 7.78 9.82 2.39
C GLU A 13 8.05 9.32 0.97
N LEU A 14 8.96 8.36 0.80
CA LEU A 14 9.26 7.75 -0.50
C LEU A 14 8.04 7.02 -1.08
N VAL A 15 7.37 6.19 -0.27
CA VAL A 15 6.13 5.51 -0.69
C VAL A 15 5.08 6.52 -1.13
N ARG A 16 4.79 7.54 -0.30
CA ARG A 16 3.80 8.57 -0.63
C ARG A 16 4.14 9.35 -1.90
N LYS A 17 5.43 9.63 -2.12
CA LYS A 17 5.89 10.28 -3.35
C LYS A 17 5.62 9.41 -4.58
N ILE A 18 6.00 8.14 -4.55
CA ILE A 18 5.80 7.21 -5.67
C ILE A 18 4.30 7.03 -5.98
N LEU A 19 3.45 6.94 -4.95
CA LEU A 19 1.99 6.89 -5.10
C LEU A 19 1.44 8.15 -5.77
N ALA A 20 1.88 9.33 -5.31
CA ALA A 20 1.42 10.61 -5.87
C ALA A 20 1.90 10.83 -7.30
N ASP A 21 3.11 10.39 -7.64
CA ASP A 21 3.69 10.54 -8.97
C ASP A 21 3.05 9.56 -9.98
N THR A 22 2.65 8.36 -9.53
CA THR A 22 2.13 7.31 -10.43
C THR A 22 0.61 7.26 -10.51
N ILE A 23 -0.09 7.36 -9.37
CA ILE A 23 -1.55 7.20 -9.27
C ILE A 23 -2.20 8.28 -8.40
N PRO A 24 -2.04 9.59 -8.71
CA PRO A 24 -2.40 10.71 -7.83
C PRO A 24 -3.86 10.79 -7.41
N ASN A 25 -4.76 10.15 -8.15
CA ASN A 25 -6.21 10.25 -7.96
C ASN A 25 -6.82 8.98 -7.36
N LEU A 26 -6.01 7.97 -7.03
CA LEU A 26 -6.50 6.73 -6.45
C LEU A 26 -6.30 6.71 -4.95
N GLU A 27 -7.26 6.15 -4.23
CA GLU A 27 -7.13 5.91 -2.81
C GLU A 27 -6.31 4.64 -2.56
N VAL A 28 -5.40 4.70 -1.60
CA VAL A 28 -4.45 3.62 -1.28
C VAL A 28 -4.36 3.44 0.21
N TRP A 29 -4.62 2.22 0.66
CA TRP A 29 -4.46 1.82 2.06
C TRP A 29 -3.29 0.85 2.19
N ALA A 30 -2.56 0.97 3.29
CA ALA A 30 -1.68 -0.08 3.77
C ALA A 30 -2.44 -1.00 4.70
N PHE A 31 -2.09 -2.29 4.68
CA PHE A 31 -2.59 -3.30 5.60
C PHE A 31 -1.47 -4.26 6.00
N GLY A 32 -1.83 -5.38 6.64
CA GLY A 32 -0.88 -6.45 6.92
C GLY A 32 0.15 -6.11 8.00
N SER A 33 1.30 -6.77 7.92
CA SER A 33 2.21 -6.90 9.07
C SER A 33 2.78 -5.57 9.57
N ARG A 34 2.99 -4.61 8.66
CA ARG A 34 3.46 -3.25 8.99
C ARG A 34 2.40 -2.37 9.62
N VAL A 35 1.12 -2.68 9.45
CA VAL A 35 0.02 -1.98 10.13
C VAL A 35 -0.26 -2.59 11.49
N HIS A 36 -0.50 -3.90 11.52
CA HIS A 36 -0.94 -4.57 12.75
C HIS A 36 0.22 -5.04 13.65
N ARG A 37 1.48 -4.96 13.19
CA ARG A 37 2.71 -5.33 13.92
C ARG A 37 2.78 -6.78 14.41
N ARG A 38 1.95 -7.67 13.87
CA ARG A 38 1.91 -9.10 14.23
C ARG A 38 2.87 -9.83 13.29
N LYS A 39 3.77 -10.66 13.84
CA LYS A 39 4.79 -11.41 13.07
C LYS A 39 5.70 -10.54 12.19
N LEU A 40 5.78 -9.23 12.47
CA LEU A 40 6.57 -8.30 11.70
C LEU A 40 8.08 -8.61 11.84
N LYS A 41 8.78 -8.59 10.70
CA LYS A 41 10.24 -8.75 10.61
C LYS A 41 10.83 -7.54 9.89
N GLU A 42 12.14 -7.37 9.99
CA GLU A 42 12.87 -6.27 9.35
C GLU A 42 12.61 -6.18 7.83
N PHE A 43 12.62 -7.33 7.16
CA PHE A 43 12.39 -7.47 5.72
C PHE A 43 10.96 -7.91 5.36
N SER A 44 10.00 -7.74 6.28
CA SER A 44 8.59 -7.94 5.92
C SER A 44 8.20 -6.99 4.78
N ASP A 45 7.35 -7.47 3.89
CA ASP A 45 6.71 -6.67 2.86
C ASP A 45 5.88 -5.50 3.43
N LEU A 46 5.58 -4.55 2.55
CA LEU A 46 4.52 -3.57 2.74
C LEU A 46 3.34 -3.94 1.83
N ASP A 47 2.22 -4.30 2.45
CA ASP A 47 0.99 -4.62 1.72
C ASP A 47 0.17 -3.36 1.44
N LEU A 48 -0.09 -3.08 0.17
CA LEU A 48 -0.90 -1.98 -0.31
C LEU A 48 -2.13 -2.49 -1.05
N VAL A 49 -3.28 -1.85 -0.81
CA VAL A 49 -4.48 -2.03 -1.61
C VAL A 49 -4.91 -0.72 -2.24
N VAL A 50 -5.18 -0.77 -3.54
CA VAL A 50 -5.59 0.37 -4.35
C VAL A 50 -7.09 0.28 -4.63
N PHE A 51 -7.81 1.35 -4.32
CA PHE A 51 -9.25 1.50 -4.56
C PHE A 51 -9.45 2.15 -5.91
N LYS A 52 -9.94 1.36 -6.86
CA LYS A 52 -10.14 1.80 -8.23
C LYS A 52 -11.44 1.31 -8.83
N ALA A 53 -12.03 2.15 -9.69
CA ALA A 53 -13.05 1.75 -10.65
C ALA A 53 -12.41 1.47 -12.04
N GLY A 54 -12.62 0.27 -12.59
CA GLY A 54 -12.27 -0.12 -13.97
C GLY A 54 -10.83 -0.62 -14.19
N ASP A 55 -10.48 -0.95 -15.43
CA ASP A 55 -9.19 -1.52 -15.83
C ASP A 55 -8.11 -0.44 -16.02
N LEU A 56 -7.12 -0.37 -15.12
CA LEU A 56 -5.84 0.32 -15.37
C LEU A 56 -4.73 -0.64 -14.92
N ILE A 57 -4.63 -1.73 -15.67
CA ILE A 57 -3.58 -2.74 -15.47
C ILE A 57 -2.20 -2.09 -15.61
N LEU A 58 -2.05 -1.18 -16.58
CA LEU A 58 -0.80 -0.47 -16.85
C LEU A 58 -0.33 0.39 -15.68
N ASP A 59 -1.20 1.20 -15.07
CA ASP A 59 -0.80 2.08 -13.95
C ASP A 59 -0.35 1.28 -12.72
N LEU A 60 -0.98 0.13 -12.46
CA LEU A 60 -0.57 -0.76 -11.36
C LEU A 60 0.74 -1.49 -11.67
N GLU A 61 1.01 -1.82 -12.92
CA GLU A 61 2.31 -2.37 -13.34
C GLU A 61 3.42 -1.33 -13.17
N VAL A 62 3.22 -0.11 -13.69
CA VAL A 62 4.17 1.00 -13.51
C VAL A 62 4.40 1.33 -12.03
N LEU A 63 3.34 1.29 -11.22
CA LEU A 63 3.47 1.51 -9.77
C LEU A 63 4.34 0.44 -9.12
N ARG A 64 4.13 -0.84 -9.46
CA ARG A 64 4.95 -1.95 -8.95
C ARG A 64 6.40 -1.82 -9.37
N GLU A 65 6.66 -1.45 -10.62
CA GLU A 65 8.01 -1.21 -11.13
C GLU A 65 8.70 -0.08 -10.37
N ASN A 66 8.03 1.09 -10.23
CA ASN A 66 8.59 2.23 -9.51
C ASN A 66 8.87 1.92 -8.02
N LEU A 67 8.04 1.10 -7.37
CA LEU A 67 8.27 0.65 -6.00
C LEU A 67 9.44 -0.33 -5.91
N ALA A 68 9.54 -1.27 -6.87
CA ALA A 68 10.62 -2.25 -6.92
C ALA A 68 12.00 -1.62 -7.21
N ASP A 69 12.03 -0.57 -8.04
CA ASP A 69 13.25 0.18 -8.39
C ASP A 69 13.64 1.24 -7.35
N SER A 70 12.87 1.39 -6.27
CA SER A 70 13.10 2.39 -5.23
C SER A 70 14.15 1.96 -4.18
N ASP A 71 14.61 2.92 -3.37
CA ASP A 71 15.53 2.67 -2.25
C ASP A 71 14.86 2.03 -1.02
N LEU A 72 13.65 1.46 -1.16
CA LEU A 72 12.98 0.77 -0.05
C LEU A 72 13.73 -0.53 0.29
N PRO A 73 14.01 -0.81 1.58
CA PRO A 73 14.77 -2.00 1.99
C PRO A 73 13.92 -3.28 2.02
N PHE A 74 12.69 -3.25 1.49
CA PHE A 74 11.72 -4.34 1.49
C PHE A 74 10.84 -4.27 0.24
N THR A 75 10.17 -5.37 -0.07
CA THR A 75 9.23 -5.46 -1.19
C THR A 75 7.89 -4.80 -0.87
N VAL A 76 7.19 -4.31 -1.88
CA VAL A 76 5.86 -3.72 -1.74
C VAL A 76 4.88 -4.51 -2.58
N ASP A 77 3.89 -5.12 -1.92
CA ASP A 77 2.87 -5.94 -2.55
C ASP A 77 1.63 -5.09 -2.82
N VAL A 78 1.31 -4.87 -4.10
CA VAL A 78 0.19 -4.02 -4.53
C VAL A 78 -0.96 -4.88 -5.04
N SER A 79 -2.12 -4.75 -4.39
CA SER A 79 -3.37 -5.43 -4.76
C SER A 79 -4.48 -4.45 -5.17
N SER A 80 -5.41 -4.92 -6.01
CA SER A 80 -6.62 -4.17 -6.36
C SER A 80 -7.75 -4.55 -5.41
N TRP A 81 -8.41 -3.57 -4.78
CA TRP A 81 -9.52 -3.80 -3.85
C TRP A 81 -10.60 -4.69 -4.47
N ALA A 82 -10.98 -4.40 -5.72
CA ALA A 82 -12.03 -5.11 -6.44
C ALA A 82 -11.72 -6.59 -6.74
N GLN A 83 -10.45 -7.00 -6.64
CA GLN A 83 -9.99 -8.37 -6.89
C GLN A 83 -9.75 -9.16 -5.60
N LEU A 84 -9.78 -8.49 -4.43
CA LEU A 84 -9.60 -9.17 -3.16
C LEU A 84 -10.84 -9.97 -2.78
N PRO A 85 -10.68 -11.18 -2.22
CA PRO A 85 -11.82 -11.94 -1.70
C PRO A 85 -12.45 -11.23 -0.50
N ASP A 86 -13.76 -11.40 -0.33
CA ASP A 86 -14.55 -10.71 0.71
C ASP A 86 -13.95 -10.83 2.12
N TRP A 87 -13.46 -12.01 2.49
CA TRP A 87 -12.87 -12.23 3.81
C TRP A 87 -11.65 -11.34 4.08
N LEU A 88 -10.84 -11.08 3.05
CA LEU A 88 -9.66 -10.23 3.16
C LEU A 88 -10.04 -8.75 3.17
N GLN A 89 -11.03 -8.36 2.36
CA GLN A 89 -11.60 -7.02 2.44
C GLN A 89 -12.13 -6.72 3.86
N GLN A 90 -12.83 -7.68 4.48
CA GLN A 90 -13.30 -7.53 5.87
C GLN A 90 -12.15 -7.37 6.86
N GLU A 91 -11.07 -8.13 6.71
CA GLU A 91 -9.88 -8.00 7.56
C GLU A 91 -9.22 -6.62 7.42
N ILE A 92 -9.03 -6.14 6.19
CA ILE A 92 -8.44 -4.81 5.91
C ILE A 92 -9.33 -3.69 6.48
N LEU A 93 -10.66 -3.81 6.40
CA LEU A 93 -11.57 -2.83 6.99
C LEU A 93 -11.39 -2.70 8.52
N GLN A 94 -10.99 -3.76 9.21
CA GLN A 94 -10.72 -3.70 10.65
C GLN A 94 -9.39 -3.02 10.97
N GLU A 95 -8.34 -3.27 10.17
CA GLU A 95 -6.98 -2.82 10.45
C GLU A 95 -6.26 -2.36 9.16
N HIS A 96 -6.32 -1.06 8.89
CA HIS A 96 -5.61 -0.41 7.78
C HIS A 96 -5.08 0.97 8.18
N VAL A 97 -4.18 1.50 7.35
CA VAL A 97 -3.72 2.90 7.40
C VAL A 97 -3.88 3.52 6.02
N ILE A 98 -4.54 4.67 5.95
CA ILE A 98 -4.70 5.40 4.68
C ILE A 98 -3.38 6.10 4.34
N LEU A 99 -2.74 5.69 3.24
CA LEU A 99 -1.49 6.31 2.77
C LEU A 99 -1.73 7.43 1.78
N GLN A 100 -2.77 7.30 0.94
CA GLN A 100 -3.22 8.31 0.00
C GLN A 100 -4.74 8.29 -0.05
N ALA A 101 -5.39 9.43 0.19
CA ALA A 101 -6.82 9.59 -0.03
C ALA A 101 -7.07 9.99 -1.48
N SER A 102 -8.19 9.55 -2.05
CA SER A 102 -8.66 10.09 -3.32
C SER A 102 -8.94 11.59 -3.16
N LYS A 103 -8.63 12.37 -4.20
CA LYS A 103 -8.94 13.81 -4.25
C LYS A 103 -10.39 14.06 -4.61
#